data_AF-A0A947X586-F1
#
_entry.id   AF-A0A947X586-F1
#
_cell.length_a   1.000
_cell.length_b   1.000
_cell.length_c   1.000
_cell.angle_alpha   90.00
_cell.angle_beta   90.00
_cell.angle_gamma   90.00
#
_symmetry.space_group_name_H-M   'P 1'
#
loop_
_entity.id
_entity.type
_entity.pdbx_description
1 polymer ?
#
loop_
_entity_poly.entity_id
_entity_poly.type
_entity_poly.pdbx_seq_one_letter_code
_entity_poly.pdbx_strand_id
1 'polypeptide(L)'
;MPADQTKIPRHTGPGNAAIFDAATRERFGQLYPEQPHVLAHALGSHPLLELGSLAALAGRLPESSIEYNRGDLPIGVDGKPGATGLSIEDTIRRIASANSWAVLKNIEQDPAYEVLLLGLLGELRGEIEVRTGAMLRPHGFVFISSPDAVTPYHFDPEHNILLQVKGSKVMTQFPAGDARFAPDEVHETYHSGGARGLRWQEDFAE
;
A
#
# COMPACT_ATOMS: atom_id res chain seq x y z
N MET A 1 20.66 -16.39 -7.27
CA MET A 1 19.91 -17.13 -8.30
C MET A 1 18.64 -16.34 -8.57
N PRO A 2 18.43 -15.76 -9.76
CA PRO A 2 17.15 -15.11 -10.05
C PRO A 2 16.07 -16.20 -10.12
N ALA A 3 14.95 -15.98 -9.45
CA ALA A 3 13.79 -16.86 -9.55
C ALA A 3 13.29 -16.85 -11.01
N ASP A 4 12.94 -18.02 -11.52
CA ASP A 4 12.31 -18.18 -12.83
C ASP A 4 10.90 -17.56 -12.79
N GLN A 5 10.76 -16.35 -13.35
CA GLN A 5 9.53 -15.55 -13.33
C GLN A 5 8.47 -16.03 -14.34
N THR A 6 8.69 -17.14 -15.05
CA THR A 6 7.79 -17.62 -16.12
C THR A 6 6.52 -18.34 -15.64
N LYS A 7 6.28 -18.47 -14.33
CA LYS A 7 5.05 -19.07 -13.79
C LYS A 7 4.43 -18.26 -12.65
N ILE A 8 4.04 -17.03 -12.95
CA ILE A 8 3.11 -16.31 -12.07
C ILE A 8 1.69 -16.80 -12.37
N PRO A 9 1.01 -17.47 -11.42
CA PRO A 9 -0.33 -17.99 -11.65
C PRO A 9 -1.30 -16.84 -11.96
N ARG A 10 -2.17 -17.04 -12.96
CA ARG A 10 -3.32 -16.15 -13.17
C ARG A 10 -4.23 -16.27 -11.95
N HIS A 11 -4.57 -15.14 -11.35
CA HIS A 11 -5.55 -15.12 -10.26
C HIS A 11 -6.87 -15.71 -10.77
N THR A 12 -7.35 -16.75 -10.10
CA THR A 12 -8.72 -17.27 -10.26
C THR A 12 -9.45 -17.04 -8.96
N GLY A 13 -9.97 -15.82 -8.80
CA GLY A 13 -10.92 -15.50 -7.74
C GLY A 13 -12.25 -16.22 -7.97
N PRO A 14 -13.23 -16.08 -7.06
CA PRO A 14 -14.56 -16.60 -7.28
C PRO A 14 -15.21 -15.79 -8.42
N GLY A 15 -15.07 -16.30 -9.64
CA GLY A 15 -15.45 -15.63 -10.89
C GLY A 15 -14.22 -15.35 -11.75
N ASN A 16 -14.21 -15.90 -12.97
CA ASN A 16 -13.14 -15.77 -13.98
C ASN A 16 -13.06 -14.35 -14.59
N ALA A 17 -13.40 -13.31 -13.82
CA ALA A 17 -13.46 -11.92 -14.24
C ALA A 17 -12.18 -11.19 -13.83
N ALA A 18 -11.65 -10.38 -14.75
CA ALA A 18 -10.47 -9.56 -14.49
C ALA A 18 -10.76 -8.52 -13.39
N ILE A 19 -9.78 -8.31 -12.49
CA ILE A 19 -9.87 -7.28 -11.46
C ILE A 19 -9.79 -5.89 -12.08
N PHE A 20 -8.96 -5.72 -13.10
CA PHE A 20 -8.87 -4.50 -13.90
C PHE A 20 -9.47 -4.78 -15.27
N ASP A 21 -10.51 -4.05 -15.66
CA ASP A 21 -11.08 -4.21 -17.00
C ASP A 21 -10.14 -3.68 -18.10
N ALA A 22 -10.46 -3.95 -19.37
CA ALA A 22 -9.59 -3.57 -20.48
C ALA A 22 -9.36 -2.06 -20.58
N ALA A 23 -10.40 -1.26 -20.37
CA ALA A 23 -10.33 0.20 -20.41
C ALA A 23 -9.45 0.75 -19.28
N THR A 24 -9.53 0.16 -18.09
CA THR A 24 -8.67 0.50 -16.95
C THR A 24 -7.21 0.18 -17.25
N ARG A 25 -6.92 -1.00 -17.80
CA ARG A 25 -5.53 -1.37 -18.18
C ARG A 25 -4.95 -0.45 -19.26
N GLU A 26 -5.74 -0.12 -20.28
CA GLU A 26 -5.31 0.81 -21.34
C GLU A 26 -5.01 2.20 -20.75
N ARG A 27 -5.90 2.72 -19.91
CA ARG A 27 -5.70 4.02 -19.23
C ARG A 27 -4.46 3.99 -18.33
N PHE A 28 -4.25 2.90 -17.60
CA PHE A 28 -3.06 2.70 -16.79
C PHE A 28 -1.79 2.77 -17.63
N GLY A 29 -1.74 2.05 -18.75
CA GLY A 29 -0.59 2.03 -19.65
C GLY A 29 -0.27 3.38 -20.29
N GLN A 30 -1.27 4.25 -20.49
CA GLN A 30 -1.06 5.61 -21.01
C GLN A 30 -0.38 6.52 -19.97
N LEU A 31 -0.75 6.41 -18.69
CA LEU A 31 -0.39 7.35 -17.64
C LEU A 31 0.79 6.90 -16.77
N TYR A 32 0.95 5.59 -16.58
CA TYR A 32 2.05 5.01 -15.82
C TYR A 32 3.40 5.21 -16.52
N PRO A 33 4.51 5.53 -15.81
CA PRO A 33 4.60 5.76 -14.36
C PRO A 33 4.44 7.22 -13.93
N GLU A 34 4.41 8.16 -14.88
CA GLU A 34 4.67 9.59 -14.63
C GLU A 34 3.45 10.38 -14.15
N GLN A 35 2.23 9.90 -14.41
CA GLN A 35 1.00 10.65 -14.12
C GLN A 35 0.13 9.92 -13.09
N PRO A 36 -0.09 10.51 -11.90
CA PRO A 36 -1.03 9.97 -10.91
C PRO A 36 -2.45 9.91 -11.47
N HIS A 37 -3.14 8.80 -11.24
CA HIS A 37 -4.52 8.63 -11.71
C HIS A 37 -5.27 7.57 -10.89
N VAL A 38 -6.59 7.66 -10.93
CA VAL A 38 -7.48 6.69 -10.29
C VAL A 38 -7.69 5.49 -11.22
N LEU A 39 -7.61 4.30 -10.65
CA LEU A 39 -7.90 3.02 -11.31
C LEU A 39 -9.19 2.44 -10.71
N ALA A 40 -10.11 2.02 -11.58
CA ALA A 40 -11.25 1.21 -11.15
C ALA A 40 -10.79 -0.24 -10.96
N HIS A 41 -11.29 -0.94 -9.93
CA HIS A 41 -10.99 -2.35 -9.73
C HIS A 41 -12.20 -3.12 -9.19
N ALA A 42 -12.27 -4.41 -9.49
CA ALA A 42 -13.37 -5.29 -9.12
C ALA A 42 -13.05 -6.25 -7.96
N LEU A 43 -12.07 -5.91 -7.10
CA LEU A 43 -11.70 -6.73 -5.92
C LEU A 43 -12.89 -7.12 -5.02
N GLY A 44 -13.90 -6.24 -4.89
CA GLY A 44 -15.10 -6.51 -4.10
C GLY A 44 -14.80 -7.03 -2.70
N SER A 45 -15.58 -8.00 -2.22
CA SER A 45 -15.37 -8.72 -0.95
C SER A 45 -14.43 -9.92 -1.14
N HIS A 46 -13.18 -9.66 -1.54
CA HIS A 46 -12.19 -10.71 -1.69
C HIS A 46 -11.93 -11.42 -0.35
N PRO A 47 -12.04 -12.75 -0.23
CA PRO A 47 -11.97 -13.45 1.06
C PRO A 47 -10.68 -13.21 1.86
N LEU A 48 -9.54 -13.02 1.19
CA LEU A 48 -8.26 -12.68 1.85
C LEU A 48 -8.19 -11.25 2.38
N LEU A 49 -9.04 -10.34 1.89
CA LEU A 49 -9.03 -8.92 2.27
C LEU A 49 -10.11 -8.58 3.30
N GLU A 50 -10.85 -9.58 3.78
CA GLU A 50 -11.77 -9.44 4.90
C GLU A 50 -11.01 -9.34 6.23
N LEU A 51 -11.53 -8.55 7.18
CA LEU A 51 -10.86 -8.25 8.46
C LEU A 51 -10.46 -9.51 9.24
N GLY A 52 -11.25 -10.58 9.17
CA GLY A 52 -10.92 -11.85 9.82
C GLY A 52 -9.70 -12.54 9.23
N SER A 53 -9.55 -12.50 7.90
CA SER A 53 -8.41 -13.06 7.17
C SER A 53 -7.15 -12.21 7.36
N LEU A 54 -7.31 -10.88 7.41
CA LEU A 54 -6.22 -9.94 7.69
C LEU A 54 -5.71 -10.08 9.14
N ALA A 55 -6.61 -10.26 10.11
CA ALA A 55 -6.23 -10.57 11.48
C ALA A 55 -5.45 -11.89 11.57
N ALA A 56 -5.90 -12.92 10.87
CA ALA A 56 -5.19 -14.20 10.82
C ALA A 56 -3.82 -14.08 10.12
N LEU A 57 -3.71 -13.25 9.08
CA LEU A 57 -2.43 -12.95 8.43
C LEU A 57 -1.47 -12.27 9.41
N ALA A 58 -1.95 -11.30 10.19
CA ALA A 58 -1.14 -10.62 11.20
C ALA A 58 -0.55 -11.61 12.23
N GLY A 59 -1.27 -12.66 12.61
CA GLY A 59 -0.75 -13.72 13.49
C GLY A 59 0.32 -14.63 12.85
N ARG A 60 0.45 -14.63 11.52
CA ARG A 60 1.43 -15.45 10.78
C ARG A 60 2.65 -14.67 10.30
N LEU A 61 2.52 -13.35 10.12
CA LEU A 61 3.63 -12.52 9.68
C LEU A 61 4.68 -12.34 10.80
N PRO A 62 5.97 -12.17 10.44
CA PRO A 62 6.98 -11.76 11.41
C PRO A 62 6.64 -10.42 12.04
N GLU A 63 7.03 -10.22 13.30
CA GLU A 63 6.80 -8.95 14.02
C GLU A 63 7.40 -7.74 13.29
N SER A 64 8.54 -7.92 12.60
CA SER A 64 9.18 -6.88 11.79
C SER A 64 8.33 -6.40 10.60
N SER A 65 7.32 -7.18 10.22
CA SER A 65 6.39 -6.88 9.11
C SER A 65 5.07 -6.29 9.61
N ILE A 66 4.95 -6.01 10.91
CA ILE A 66 3.73 -5.53 11.52
C ILE A 66 4.01 -4.20 12.22
N GLU A 67 3.22 -3.18 11.88
CA GLU A 67 3.21 -1.91 12.60
C GLU A 67 1.79 -1.60 13.01
N TYR A 68 1.56 -1.25 14.27
CA TYR A 68 0.25 -0.83 14.72
C TYR A 68 0.40 0.11 15.91
N ASN A 69 -0.52 1.06 16.01
CA ASN A 69 -0.48 2.12 17.00
C ASN A 69 -1.89 2.62 17.28
N ARG A 70 -2.05 3.39 18.36
CA ARG A 70 -3.26 4.16 18.61
C ARG A 70 -3.50 5.20 17.49
N GLY A 71 -4.76 5.52 17.25
CA GLY A 71 -5.24 6.42 16.21
C GLY A 71 -5.37 7.88 16.65
N ASP A 72 -5.28 8.17 17.95
CA ASP A 72 -5.29 9.53 18.53
C ASP A 72 -3.92 10.21 18.50
N LEU A 73 -3.09 9.91 17.50
CA LEU A 73 -1.76 10.50 17.39
C LEU A 73 -1.82 11.84 16.65
N PRO A 74 -1.19 12.89 17.18
CA PRO A 74 -1.00 14.14 16.45
C PRO A 74 -0.31 13.91 15.10
N ILE A 75 -0.53 14.79 14.12
CA ILE A 75 0.06 14.73 12.77
C ILE A 75 1.61 14.73 12.80
N GLY A 76 2.21 15.20 13.89
CA GLY A 76 3.63 15.01 14.22
C GLY A 76 3.80 14.29 15.55
N VAL A 77 4.30 13.05 15.52
CA VAL A 77 4.75 12.33 16.73
C VAL A 77 6.18 11.89 16.54
N ASP A 78 7.06 12.31 17.44
CA ASP A 78 8.40 11.73 17.59
C ASP A 78 8.29 10.44 18.42
N GLY A 79 8.64 9.30 17.82
CA GLY A 79 8.71 7.99 18.50
C GLY A 79 7.48 7.08 18.33
N LYS A 80 7.60 5.83 18.80
CA LYS A 80 6.52 4.83 18.77
C LYS A 80 5.59 5.00 19.97
N PRO A 81 4.27 5.17 19.78
CA PRO A 81 3.32 5.25 20.89
C PRO A 81 3.19 3.93 21.66
N GLY A 82 2.75 4.03 22.91
CA GLY A 82 2.63 2.89 23.82
C GLY A 82 1.53 1.90 23.42
N ALA A 83 1.68 0.64 23.86
CA ALA A 83 0.77 -0.46 23.55
C ALA A 83 -0.65 -0.23 24.11
N THR A 84 -1.67 -0.66 23.36
CA THR A 84 -3.11 -0.59 23.73
C THR A 84 -3.56 -1.69 24.68
N GLY A 85 -2.72 -2.71 24.91
CA GLY A 85 -3.08 -3.92 25.67
C GLY A 85 -3.91 -4.95 24.88
N LEU A 86 -4.22 -4.68 23.61
CA LEU A 86 -4.88 -5.63 22.70
C LEU A 86 -3.85 -6.32 21.80
N SER A 87 -4.14 -7.57 21.42
CA SER A 87 -3.41 -8.23 20.35
C SER A 87 -3.62 -7.49 19.03
N ILE A 88 -2.69 -7.63 18.08
CA ILE A 88 -2.86 -7.10 16.72
C ILE A 88 -4.11 -7.70 16.05
N GLU A 89 -4.37 -8.99 16.28
CA GLU A 89 -5.53 -9.69 15.72
C GLU A 89 -6.85 -9.09 16.21
N ASP A 90 -6.95 -8.83 17.52
CA ASP A 90 -8.12 -8.18 18.12
C ASP A 90 -8.26 -6.73 17.64
N THR A 91 -7.14 -6.02 17.52
CA THR A 91 -7.11 -4.64 17.00
C THR A 91 -7.66 -4.58 15.58
N ILE A 92 -7.23 -5.48 14.69
CA ILE A 92 -7.72 -5.55 13.30
C ILE A 92 -9.21 -5.89 13.26
N ARG A 93 -9.66 -6.89 14.04
CA ARG A 93 -11.09 -7.28 14.08
C ARG A 93 -12.01 -6.15 14.56
N ARG A 94 -11.49 -5.26 15.42
CA ARG A 94 -12.24 -4.16 16.03
C ARG A 94 -11.86 -2.79 15.48
N ILE A 95 -11.15 -2.73 14.36
CA ILE A 95 -10.49 -1.51 13.88
C ILE A 95 -11.47 -0.33 13.69
N ALA A 96 -12.74 -0.61 13.37
CA ALA A 96 -13.77 0.42 13.23
C ALA A 96 -13.99 1.25 14.50
N SER A 97 -13.74 0.69 15.68
CA SER A 97 -13.95 1.34 16.98
C SER A 97 -12.71 1.32 17.89
N ALA A 98 -11.59 0.79 17.42
CA ALA A 98 -10.37 0.61 18.23
C ALA A 98 -9.58 1.91 18.43
N ASN A 99 -9.92 2.97 17.69
CA ASN A 99 -9.10 4.18 17.55
C ASN A 99 -7.62 3.80 17.38
N SER A 100 -7.33 3.03 16.34
CA SER A 100 -6.03 2.43 16.06
C SER A 100 -5.81 2.33 14.56
N TRP A 101 -4.55 2.15 14.16
CA TRP A 101 -4.20 1.73 12.80
C TRP A 101 -3.22 0.56 12.86
N ALA A 102 -3.22 -0.24 11.80
CA ALA A 102 -2.33 -1.35 11.57
C ALA A 102 -1.86 -1.36 10.12
N VAL A 103 -0.60 -1.70 9.92
CA VAL A 103 0.04 -1.94 8.62
C VAL A 103 0.63 -3.34 8.65
N LEU A 104 0.21 -4.16 7.70
CA LEU A 104 0.80 -5.45 7.41
C LEU A 104 1.71 -5.27 6.19
N LYS A 105 3.02 -5.32 6.40
CA LYS A 105 4.04 -5.13 5.36
C LYS A 105 4.44 -6.48 4.78
N ASN A 106 4.89 -6.47 3.54
CA ASN A 106 5.46 -7.64 2.88
C ASN A 106 4.57 -8.89 3.02
N ILE A 107 3.27 -8.72 2.72
CA ILE A 107 2.26 -9.77 2.89
C ILE A 107 2.52 -10.99 2.02
N GLU A 108 3.32 -10.85 0.95
CA GLU A 108 3.80 -11.93 0.09
C GLU A 108 4.64 -12.99 0.83
N GLN A 109 5.05 -12.73 2.07
CA GLN A 109 5.62 -13.77 2.93
C GLN A 109 4.61 -14.89 3.26
N ASP A 110 3.31 -14.62 3.15
CA ASP A 110 2.26 -15.64 3.21
C ASP A 110 1.91 -16.12 1.78
N PRO A 111 1.98 -17.43 1.48
CA PRO A 111 1.77 -17.94 0.12
C PRO A 111 0.42 -17.57 -0.50
N ALA A 112 -0.66 -17.46 0.29
CA ALA A 112 -1.96 -17.10 -0.25
C ALA A 112 -1.99 -15.63 -0.70
N TYR A 113 -1.29 -14.76 0.03
CA TYR A 113 -1.19 -13.34 -0.28
C TYR A 113 -0.13 -13.06 -1.36
N GLU A 114 0.92 -13.87 -1.48
CA GLU A 114 1.83 -13.84 -2.63
C GLU A 114 1.06 -14.07 -3.94
N VAL A 115 0.24 -15.12 -3.99
CA VAL A 115 -0.60 -15.43 -5.15
C VAL A 115 -1.56 -14.27 -5.45
N LEU A 116 -2.15 -13.66 -4.43
CA LEU A 116 -3.00 -12.47 -4.60
C LEU A 116 -2.21 -11.31 -5.22
N LEU A 117 -1.07 -10.93 -4.62
CA LEU A 117 -0.25 -9.82 -5.07
C LEU A 117 0.24 -10.01 -6.50
N LEU A 118 0.86 -11.15 -6.80
CA LEU A 118 1.40 -11.43 -8.11
C LEU A 118 0.31 -11.61 -9.16
N GLY A 119 -0.87 -12.08 -8.77
CA GLY A 119 -2.05 -12.13 -9.61
C GLY A 119 -2.53 -10.73 -10.02
N LEU A 120 -2.64 -9.80 -9.07
CA LEU A 120 -3.03 -8.42 -9.32
C LEU A 120 -2.02 -7.69 -10.22
N LEU A 121 -0.73 -7.78 -9.90
CA LEU A 121 0.33 -7.20 -10.72
C LEU A 121 0.43 -7.89 -12.09
N GLY A 122 0.08 -9.18 -12.18
CA GLY A 122 0.05 -9.93 -13.42
C GLY A 122 -0.93 -9.37 -14.45
N GLU A 123 -2.06 -8.81 -14.01
CA GLU A 123 -3.02 -8.16 -14.91
C GLU A 123 -2.49 -6.85 -15.53
N LEU A 124 -1.59 -6.15 -14.84
CA LEU A 124 -0.99 -4.88 -15.27
C LEU A 124 0.40 -5.04 -15.88
N ARG A 125 1.02 -6.23 -15.77
CA ARG A 125 2.42 -6.49 -16.15
C ARG A 125 2.77 -6.01 -17.55
N GLY A 126 1.91 -6.27 -18.54
CA GLY A 126 2.19 -5.89 -19.93
C GLY A 126 2.42 -4.39 -20.08
N GLU A 127 1.58 -3.59 -19.42
CA GLU A 127 1.68 -2.13 -19.44
C GLU A 127 2.89 -1.63 -18.65
N ILE A 128 3.19 -2.26 -17.50
CA ILE A 128 4.36 -1.93 -16.66
C ILE A 128 5.65 -2.20 -17.43
N GLU A 129 5.80 -3.40 -18.00
CA GLU A 129 7.05 -3.83 -18.64
C GLU A 129 7.38 -3.03 -19.90
N VAL A 130 6.36 -2.55 -20.61
CA VAL A 130 6.54 -1.65 -21.76
C VAL A 130 7.12 -0.28 -21.33
N ARG A 131 6.75 0.22 -20.14
CA ARG A 131 7.12 1.57 -19.68
C ARG A 131 8.38 1.60 -18.82
N THR A 132 8.52 0.66 -17.89
CA THR A 132 9.60 0.67 -16.88
C THR A 132 10.43 -0.62 -16.87
N GLY A 133 10.13 -1.59 -17.74
CA GLY A 133 10.79 -2.88 -17.77
C GLY A 133 10.32 -3.83 -16.65
N ALA A 134 11.12 -4.88 -16.41
CA ALA A 134 10.77 -5.96 -15.49
C ALA A 134 10.49 -5.46 -14.06
N MET A 135 9.43 -5.98 -13.43
CA MET A 135 9.16 -5.75 -12.02
C MET A 135 10.21 -6.47 -11.16
N LEU A 136 11.01 -5.71 -10.41
CA LEU A 136 12.14 -6.27 -9.66
C LEU A 136 11.79 -6.75 -8.25
N ARG A 137 10.93 -5.99 -7.53
CA ARG A 137 10.60 -6.22 -6.11
C ARG A 137 9.12 -5.96 -5.84
N PRO A 138 8.22 -6.84 -6.31
CA PRO A 138 6.79 -6.72 -6.02
C PRO A 138 6.54 -7.02 -4.54
N HIS A 139 6.11 -6.03 -3.77
CA HIS A 139 5.74 -6.20 -2.36
C HIS A 139 4.32 -5.71 -2.10
N GLY A 140 3.61 -6.36 -1.18
CA GLY A 140 2.24 -6.02 -0.82
C GLY A 140 2.12 -5.51 0.60
N PHE A 141 1.37 -4.41 0.77
CA PHE A 141 1.14 -3.76 2.05
C PHE A 141 -0.37 -3.61 2.26
N VAL A 142 -0.87 -3.92 3.46
CA VAL A 142 -2.27 -3.72 3.82
C VAL A 142 -2.36 -2.69 4.94
N PHE A 143 -3.08 -1.61 4.67
CA PHE A 143 -3.35 -0.54 5.63
C PHE A 143 -4.77 -0.69 6.18
N ILE A 144 -4.90 -0.77 7.50
CA ILE A 144 -6.17 -0.99 8.20
C ILE A 144 -6.27 0.08 9.28
N SER A 145 -7.31 0.91 9.27
CA SER A 145 -7.38 2.04 10.20
C SER A 145 -8.80 2.32 10.67
N SER A 146 -8.89 2.86 11.89
CA SER A 146 -10.09 3.55 12.37
C SER A 146 -10.37 4.80 11.52
N PRO A 147 -11.59 5.34 11.55
CA PRO A 147 -11.89 6.64 10.96
C PRO A 147 -10.90 7.73 11.41
N ASP A 148 -10.72 8.74 10.56
CA ASP A 148 -9.92 9.94 10.83
C ASP A 148 -8.41 9.74 11.03
N ALA A 149 -7.89 8.52 10.81
CA ALA A 149 -6.46 8.25 10.84
C ALA A 149 -5.72 8.97 9.70
N VAL A 150 -4.72 9.79 10.07
CA VAL A 150 -3.88 10.54 9.12
C VAL A 150 -2.52 9.86 8.98
N THR A 151 -2.08 9.68 7.73
CA THR A 151 -0.70 9.30 7.42
C THR A 151 0.11 10.60 7.24
N PRO A 152 1.21 10.81 7.98
CA PRO A 152 2.03 12.02 7.85
C PRO A 152 2.53 12.23 6.42
N TYR A 153 2.86 13.47 6.07
CA TYR A 153 3.37 13.82 4.75
C TYR A 153 4.74 13.17 4.48
N HIS A 154 4.87 12.49 3.35
CA HIS A 154 6.07 11.74 2.95
C HIS A 154 6.08 11.49 1.44
N PHE A 155 7.20 10.95 0.94
CA PHE A 155 7.29 10.34 -0.39
C PHE A 155 7.66 8.87 -0.27
N ASP A 156 7.45 8.12 -1.36
CA ASP A 156 7.86 6.73 -1.50
C ASP A 156 8.83 6.60 -2.69
N PRO A 157 9.88 5.77 -2.57
CA PRO A 157 10.77 5.50 -3.71
C PRO A 157 10.17 4.50 -4.71
N GLU A 158 9.08 3.80 -4.35
CA GLU A 158 8.43 2.81 -5.21
C GLU A 158 7.32 3.43 -6.09
N HIS A 159 7.08 2.80 -7.25
CA HIS A 159 5.85 3.02 -8.01
C HIS A 159 4.69 2.32 -7.29
N ASN A 160 3.81 3.10 -6.68
CA ASN A 160 2.70 2.58 -5.88
C ASN A 160 1.39 2.45 -6.65
N ILE A 161 0.67 1.35 -6.38
CA ILE A 161 -0.71 1.13 -6.82
C ILE A 161 -1.55 0.90 -5.55
N LEU A 162 -2.32 1.91 -5.15
CA LEU A 162 -3.19 1.83 -3.97
C LEU A 162 -4.59 1.36 -4.36
N LEU A 163 -5.05 0.24 -3.79
CA LEU A 163 -6.37 -0.33 -4.04
C LEU A 163 -7.25 -0.19 -2.79
N GLN A 164 -8.30 0.63 -2.88
CA GLN A 164 -9.22 0.87 -1.77
C GLN A 164 -10.29 -0.23 -1.70
N VAL A 165 -10.22 -1.07 -0.67
CA VAL A 165 -11.10 -2.25 -0.53
C VAL A 165 -12.39 -1.93 0.23
N LYS A 166 -12.30 -1.23 1.37
CA LYS A 166 -13.45 -0.97 2.27
C LYS A 166 -13.36 0.41 2.92
N GLY A 167 -14.48 1.13 2.94
CA GLY A 167 -14.54 2.51 3.42
C GLY A 167 -14.01 3.50 2.36
N SER A 168 -13.63 4.69 2.80
CA SER A 168 -13.05 5.73 1.93
C SER A 168 -11.65 6.14 2.41
N LYS A 169 -10.84 6.62 1.46
CA LYS A 169 -9.55 7.24 1.72
C LYS A 169 -9.47 8.52 0.91
N VAL A 170 -9.03 9.61 1.55
CA VAL A 170 -8.66 10.85 0.87
C VAL A 170 -7.14 10.87 0.75
N MET A 171 -6.65 11.17 -0.45
CA MET A 171 -5.23 11.36 -0.71
C MET A 171 -4.99 12.75 -1.27
N THR A 172 -4.05 13.46 -0.65
CA THR A 172 -3.49 14.69 -1.19
C THR A 172 -2.12 14.36 -1.77
N GLN A 173 -1.90 14.71 -3.02
CA GLN A 173 -0.66 14.44 -3.74
C GLN A 173 -0.13 15.75 -4.34
N PHE A 174 1.18 15.87 -4.37
CA PHE A 174 1.88 16.99 -5.00
C PHE A 174 2.69 16.49 -6.21
N PRO A 175 3.00 17.37 -7.17
CA PRO A 175 3.82 17.01 -8.32
C PRO A 175 5.16 16.37 -7.90
N ALA A 176 5.51 15.25 -8.54
CA ALA A 176 6.81 14.62 -8.37
C ALA A 176 7.91 15.49 -9.01
N GLY A 177 9.11 15.49 -8.40
CA GLY A 177 10.28 16.21 -8.93
C GLY A 177 10.25 17.72 -8.75
N ASP A 178 9.28 18.27 -8.03
CA ASP A 178 9.25 19.69 -7.66
C ASP A 178 9.81 19.86 -6.24
N ALA A 179 10.99 20.48 -6.17
CA ALA A 179 11.73 20.74 -4.94
C ALA A 179 10.96 21.61 -3.93
N ARG A 180 9.91 22.33 -4.37
CA ARG A 180 8.99 23.02 -3.45
C ARG A 180 8.34 22.03 -2.49
N PHE A 181 7.90 20.88 -3.00
CA PHE A 181 7.12 19.89 -2.24
C PHE A 181 8.02 18.80 -1.63
N ALA A 182 9.05 18.38 -2.37
CA ALA A 182 10.03 17.40 -1.91
C ALA A 182 11.46 17.87 -2.24
N PRO A 183 12.15 18.54 -1.30
CA PRO A 183 13.50 19.04 -1.55
C PRO A 183 14.49 17.91 -1.86
N ASP A 184 15.42 18.19 -2.79
CA ASP A 184 16.43 17.23 -3.25
C ASP A 184 17.28 16.69 -2.09
N GLU A 185 17.59 17.52 -1.09
CA GLU A 185 18.39 17.09 0.07
C GLU A 185 17.70 15.99 0.88
N VAL A 186 16.37 15.99 0.93
CA VAL A 186 15.61 14.94 1.61
C VAL A 186 15.66 13.64 0.80
N HIS A 187 15.57 13.74 -0.54
CA HIS A 187 15.74 12.58 -1.43
C HIS A 187 17.13 11.96 -1.27
N GLU A 188 18.20 12.76 -1.28
CA GLU A 188 19.57 12.28 -1.09
C GLU A 188 19.78 11.64 0.29
N THR A 189 19.22 12.27 1.33
CA THR A 189 19.29 11.77 2.70
C THR A 189 18.61 10.41 2.83
N TYR A 190 17.45 10.22 2.21
CA TYR A 190 16.75 8.94 2.21
C TYR A 190 17.60 7.81 1.59
N HIS A 191 18.20 8.05 0.43
CA HIS A 191 19.05 7.04 -0.23
C HIS A 191 20.34 6.73 0.53
N SER A 192 20.72 7.62 1.45
CA SER A 192 21.85 7.42 2.39
C SER A 192 21.42 6.78 3.73
N GLY A 193 20.16 6.37 3.88
CA GLY A 193 19.62 5.69 5.06
C GLY A 193 18.75 6.55 5.99
N GLY A 194 18.40 7.76 5.59
CA GLY A 194 17.52 8.66 6.35
C GLY A 194 16.03 8.34 6.22
N ALA A 195 15.20 9.13 6.90
CA ALA A 195 13.74 8.98 6.87
C ALA A 195 13.13 9.54 5.57
N ARG A 196 11.94 9.03 5.21
CA ARG A 196 11.14 9.48 4.05
C ARG A 196 10.13 10.60 4.37
N GLY A 197 10.09 11.05 5.62
CA GLY A 197 9.14 12.06 6.07
C GLY A 197 9.45 13.43 5.47
N LEU A 198 8.42 14.11 4.98
CA LEU A 198 8.52 15.47 4.45
C LEU A 198 7.93 16.46 5.44
N ARG A 199 8.46 17.68 5.44
CA ARG A 199 7.94 18.76 6.28
C ARG A 199 6.71 19.37 5.60
N TRP A 200 5.56 19.30 6.28
CA TRP A 200 4.35 20.01 5.85
C TRP A 200 4.54 21.53 5.94
N GLN A 201 4.03 22.24 4.93
CA GLN A 201 3.88 23.70 4.93
C GLN A 201 2.44 24.02 4.55
N GLU A 202 1.80 24.93 5.28
CA GLU A 202 0.38 25.25 5.08
C GLU A 202 0.09 25.80 3.67
N ASP A 203 1.03 26.52 3.07
CA ASP A 203 0.92 27.11 1.74
C ASP A 203 0.95 26.08 0.60
N PHE A 204 1.17 24.80 0.90
CA PHE A 204 1.03 23.72 -0.07
C PHE A 204 -0.44 23.44 -0.40
N ALA A 205 -1.36 23.74 0.53
CA ALA A 205 -2.80 23.51 0.34
C ALA A 205 -3.53 24.70 -0.32
N GLU A 206 -2.82 25.76 -0.69
CA GLU A 206 -3.35 26.98 -1.30
C GLU A 206 -3.34 26.99 -2.84
#